data_AF-A0A848GMV5-F1
#
_entry.id   AF-A0A848GMV5-F1
#
_cell.length_a   1.000
_cell.length_b   1.000
_cell.length_c   1.000
_cell.angle_alpha   90.00
_cell.angle_beta   90.00
_cell.angle_gamma   90.00
#
_symmetry.space_group_name_H-M   'P 1'
#
loop_
_entity.id
_entity.type
_entity.pdbx_description
1 polymer ?
#
loop_
_entity_poly.entity_id
_entity_poly.type
_entity_poly.pdbx_seq_one_letter_code
_entity_poly.pdbx_strand_id
1 'polypeptide(L)'
;MKNAVLLFSGICLMGCGTSMKLAVPEKFKEQATMQHVTGARGNRMSFANFTTSKIKRGVHVSYPGWGRGFFWENLLLNQAGISKSETVENEKAKFRYAITDGRNTVEIFAHERQMTRKHDYEAIDNHNILGGFEVLQEHRYIFSALISVDTTQESKNWELVMTNLYDRKAENDKNPFAFIKQEDEGMATNGIDTIHIKPLSIKKTELSNGKTGQLLFKMMSGYELSTRDGVIAIIDLIDRNIWFYNELSPAEKLNVSAITTALFARKVHDTKW
;
A
#
# COMPACT_ATOMS: atom_id res chain seq x y z
N MET A 1 40.12 48.61 4.21
CA MET A 1 41.20 47.68 4.61
C MET A 1 40.84 47.01 5.93
N LYS A 2 40.54 45.71 5.90
CA LYS A 2 40.90 44.65 6.88
C LYS A 2 39.97 43.44 6.69
N ASN A 3 40.56 42.47 6.01
CA ASN A 3 40.25 41.05 5.86
C ASN A 3 39.25 40.42 6.86
N ALA A 4 38.28 39.70 6.29
CA ALA A 4 37.81 38.42 6.83
C ALA A 4 37.32 37.54 5.68
N VAL A 5 38.29 36.91 5.01
CA VAL A 5 38.09 35.69 4.22
C VAL A 5 38.10 34.53 5.20
N LEU A 6 37.00 33.77 5.27
CA LEU A 6 36.92 32.41 5.82
C LEU A 6 35.71 31.75 5.13
N LEU A 7 35.89 31.07 3.99
CA LEU A 7 36.22 29.64 3.87
C LEU A 7 35.31 28.73 4.73
N PHE A 8 34.22 28.28 4.13
CA PHE A 8 33.71 26.89 4.20
C PHE A 8 32.88 26.67 2.92
N SER A 9 33.52 26.44 1.78
CA SER A 9 33.83 25.10 1.24
C SER A 9 32.61 24.16 1.20
N GLY A 10 31.95 24.20 0.04
CA GLY A 10 31.19 23.15 -0.62
C GLY A 10 30.79 21.91 0.18
N ILE A 11 29.50 21.85 0.51
CA ILE A 11 28.75 20.59 0.44
C ILE A 11 28.03 20.61 -0.92
N CYS A 12 28.79 20.32 -1.98
CA CYS A 12 28.17 19.76 -3.18
C CYS A 12 27.70 18.36 -2.79
N LEU A 13 26.42 18.23 -2.42
CA LEU A 13 25.74 16.94 -2.45
C LEU A 13 25.75 16.47 -3.90
N MET A 14 26.85 15.84 -4.32
CA MET A 14 26.83 14.92 -5.44
C MET A 14 25.81 13.85 -5.05
N GLY A 15 24.61 13.96 -5.63
CA GLY A 15 23.57 12.94 -5.57
C GLY A 15 24.06 11.69 -6.29
N CYS A 16 24.97 10.95 -5.66
CA CYS A 16 25.14 9.54 -5.93
C CYS A 16 23.81 8.89 -5.60
N GLY A 17 23.06 8.51 -6.63
CA GLY A 17 21.78 7.82 -6.51
C GLY A 17 21.95 6.58 -5.65
N THR A 18 21.57 6.69 -4.38
CA THR A 18 21.35 5.54 -3.51
C THR A 18 20.08 4.87 -3.99
N SER A 19 20.17 3.98 -4.99
CA SER A 19 19.04 3.12 -5.35
C SER A 19 18.86 2.12 -4.22
N MET A 20 17.89 2.36 -3.34
CA MET A 20 17.49 1.39 -2.33
C MET A 20 16.71 0.28 -3.02
N LYS A 21 17.08 -0.98 -2.80
CA LYS A 21 16.39 -2.14 -3.38
C LYS A 21 15.75 -3.00 -2.29
N LEU A 22 14.60 -3.62 -2.62
CA LEU A 22 14.01 -4.66 -1.76
C LEU A 22 14.88 -5.92 -1.79
N ALA A 23 15.30 -6.39 -0.61
CA ALA A 23 16.01 -7.65 -0.47
C ALA A 23 15.03 -8.83 -0.55
N VAL A 24 14.82 -9.37 -1.75
CA VAL A 24 14.06 -10.60 -1.97
C VAL A 24 14.92 -11.82 -1.61
N PRO A 25 14.43 -12.81 -0.84
CA PRO A 25 15.20 -14.02 -0.53
C PRO A 25 15.68 -14.76 -1.78
N GLU A 26 16.97 -15.14 -1.84
CA GLU A 26 17.57 -15.79 -3.02
C GLU A 26 16.83 -17.07 -3.44
N LYS A 27 16.43 -17.90 -2.47
CA LYS A 27 15.62 -19.10 -2.72
C LYS A 27 14.32 -18.82 -3.47
N PHE A 28 13.71 -17.66 -3.21
CA PHE A 28 12.50 -17.25 -3.92
C PHE A 28 12.82 -16.71 -5.32
N LYS A 29 13.91 -15.94 -5.47
CA LYS A 29 14.35 -15.43 -6.78
C LYS A 29 14.61 -16.55 -7.78
N GLU A 30 15.18 -17.68 -7.33
CA GLU A 30 15.41 -18.86 -8.17
C GLU A 30 14.12 -19.48 -8.73
N GLN A 31 13.00 -19.30 -8.02
CA GLN A 31 11.70 -19.88 -8.36
C GLN A 31 10.67 -18.84 -8.81
N ALA A 32 11.10 -17.60 -9.02
CA ALA A 32 10.22 -16.49 -9.36
C ALA A 32 10.72 -15.70 -10.57
N THR A 33 9.77 -15.15 -11.32
CA THR A 33 10.04 -14.26 -12.44
C THR A 33 9.72 -12.83 -12.04
N MET A 34 10.72 -11.95 -12.14
CA MET A 34 10.56 -10.51 -11.92
C MET A 34 9.93 -9.84 -13.14
N GLN A 35 8.93 -8.99 -12.89
CA GLN A 35 8.25 -8.17 -13.89
C GLN A 35 8.17 -6.73 -13.41
N HIS A 36 8.65 -5.79 -14.21
CA HIS A 36 8.63 -4.37 -13.87
C HIS A 36 7.30 -3.73 -14.27
N VAL A 37 6.72 -2.94 -13.37
CA VAL A 37 5.44 -2.25 -13.55
C VAL A 37 5.67 -0.84 -14.07
N THR A 38 5.44 -0.68 -15.37
CA THR A 38 5.39 0.65 -15.99
C THR A 38 4.08 1.35 -15.61
N GLY A 39 4.16 2.63 -15.26
CA GLY A 39 2.96 3.43 -14.96
C GLY A 39 2.29 3.15 -13.60
N ALA A 40 2.98 2.52 -12.64
CA ALA A 40 2.44 2.25 -11.28
C ALA A 40 1.83 3.48 -10.59
N ARG A 41 2.38 4.68 -10.84
CA ARG A 41 1.86 5.97 -10.33
C ARG A 41 1.00 6.75 -11.32
N GLY A 42 0.86 6.22 -12.52
CA GLY A 42 0.11 6.84 -13.59
C GLY A 42 -1.38 6.52 -13.52
N ASN A 43 -2.06 6.84 -14.62
CA ASN A 43 -3.47 6.50 -14.79
C ASN A 43 -3.65 5.18 -15.57
N ARG A 44 -2.56 4.48 -15.91
CA ARG A 44 -2.52 3.18 -16.59
C ARG A 44 -1.25 2.46 -16.16
N MET A 45 -1.34 1.14 -16.04
CA MET A 45 -0.24 0.27 -15.67
C MET A 45 -0.07 -0.81 -16.75
N SER A 46 1.18 -1.21 -16.98
CA SER A 46 1.50 -2.34 -17.86
C SER A 46 2.75 -3.07 -17.38
N PHE A 47 2.72 -4.39 -17.49
CA PHE A 47 3.84 -5.28 -17.18
C PHE A 47 3.60 -6.64 -17.86
N ALA A 48 4.67 -7.23 -18.40
CA ALA A 48 4.58 -8.45 -19.20
C ALA A 48 3.44 -8.38 -20.25
N ASN A 49 2.46 -9.28 -20.18
CA ASN A 49 1.28 -9.32 -21.04
C ASN A 49 0.04 -8.65 -20.41
N PHE A 50 0.15 -8.08 -19.20
CA PHE A 50 -0.94 -7.43 -18.51
C PHE A 50 -0.97 -5.92 -18.79
N THR A 51 -2.16 -5.40 -19.07
CA THR A 51 -2.37 -3.96 -19.25
C THR A 51 -3.65 -3.53 -18.57
N THR A 52 -3.63 -2.36 -17.91
CA THR A 52 -4.83 -1.77 -17.33
C THR A 52 -5.48 -0.74 -18.26
N SER A 53 -6.80 -0.63 -18.14
CA SER A 53 -7.55 0.52 -18.65
C SER A 53 -7.17 1.79 -17.88
N LYS A 54 -7.65 2.94 -18.36
CA LYS A 54 -7.50 4.20 -17.60
C LYS A 54 -8.16 4.07 -16.22
N ILE A 55 -7.38 4.34 -15.17
CA ILE A 55 -7.83 4.36 -13.78
C ILE A 55 -8.68 5.61 -13.56
N LYS A 56 -9.99 5.41 -13.41
CA LYS A 56 -10.95 6.47 -13.11
C LYS A 56 -11.04 6.62 -11.60
N ARG A 57 -11.00 7.86 -11.11
CA ARG A 57 -10.96 8.18 -9.68
C ARG A 57 -12.00 9.24 -9.34
N GLY A 58 -12.54 9.19 -8.13
CA GLY A 58 -13.42 10.22 -7.58
C GLY A 58 -14.66 9.66 -6.88
N VAL A 59 -15.26 10.47 -6.02
CA VAL A 59 -16.44 10.10 -5.21
C VAL A 59 -17.66 9.75 -6.10
N HIS A 60 -17.71 10.31 -7.31
CA HIS A 60 -18.73 10.06 -8.34
C HIS A 60 -18.56 8.74 -9.12
N VAL A 61 -17.51 7.97 -8.83
CA VAL A 61 -17.32 6.64 -9.44
C VAL A 61 -18.28 5.66 -8.77
N SER A 62 -19.46 5.48 -9.38
CA SER A 62 -20.43 4.46 -9.01
C SER A 62 -20.39 3.26 -9.95
N TYR A 63 -20.75 2.07 -9.45
CA TYR A 63 -20.95 0.85 -10.23
C TYR A 63 -22.38 0.32 -10.04
N PRO A 64 -23.09 -0.07 -11.12
CA PRO A 64 -24.39 -0.74 -11.04
C PRO A 64 -24.18 -2.16 -10.49
N GLY A 65 -24.15 -2.28 -9.16
CA GLY A 65 -23.80 -3.52 -8.46
C GLY A 65 -23.44 -3.34 -6.99
N TRP A 66 -23.34 -2.09 -6.52
CA TRP A 66 -23.12 -1.66 -5.13
C TRP A 66 -24.09 -2.24 -4.08
N GLY A 67 -25.12 -2.99 -4.48
CA GLY A 67 -26.05 -3.68 -3.57
C GLY A 67 -25.45 -4.91 -2.86
N ARG A 68 -24.36 -5.51 -3.40
CA ARG A 68 -23.59 -6.54 -2.68
C ARG A 68 -22.43 -5.85 -1.96
N GLY A 69 -22.68 -5.42 -0.73
CA GLY A 69 -21.68 -4.75 0.10
C GLY A 69 -20.48 -5.65 0.37
N PHE A 70 -19.28 -5.08 0.31
CA PHE A 70 -18.02 -5.66 0.79
C PHE A 70 -18.24 -6.33 2.16
N PHE A 71 -18.34 -7.65 2.21
CA PHE A 71 -18.75 -8.33 3.43
C PHE A 71 -17.68 -8.16 4.51
N TRP A 72 -16.40 -8.31 4.12
CA TRP A 72 -15.28 -8.17 5.03
C TRP A 72 -15.04 -6.73 5.43
N GLU A 73 -15.18 -5.77 4.50
CA GLU A 73 -15.13 -4.35 4.85
C GLU A 73 -16.22 -4.00 5.86
N ASN A 74 -17.47 -4.43 5.64
CA ASN A 74 -18.57 -4.13 6.55
C ASN A 74 -18.36 -4.78 7.93
N LEU A 75 -17.85 -6.01 7.99
CA LEU A 75 -17.51 -6.67 9.25
C LEU A 75 -16.42 -5.89 10.00
N LEU A 76 -15.36 -5.47 9.31
CA LEU A 76 -14.26 -4.71 9.89
C LEU A 76 -14.68 -3.31 10.32
N LEU A 77 -15.52 -2.63 9.53
CA LEU A 77 -16.08 -1.33 9.90
C LEU A 77 -16.95 -1.46 11.16
N ASN A 78 -17.79 -2.49 11.24
CA ASN A 78 -18.61 -2.73 12.43
C ASN A 78 -17.76 -3.07 13.66
N GLN A 79 -16.72 -3.91 13.51
CA GLN A 79 -15.78 -4.23 14.59
C GLN A 79 -14.97 -3.00 15.01
N ALA A 80 -14.63 -2.14 14.06
CA ALA A 80 -14.02 -0.84 14.32
C ALA A 80 -15.06 0.19 14.82
N GLY A 81 -16.34 -0.13 15.02
CA GLY A 81 -17.32 0.85 15.52
C GLY A 81 -17.57 2.02 14.55
N ILE A 82 -17.31 1.86 13.26
CA ILE A 82 -17.61 2.83 12.22
C ILE A 82 -19.01 2.52 11.70
N SER A 83 -20.02 3.18 12.29
CA SER A 83 -21.41 3.14 11.83
C SER A 83 -21.55 3.88 10.49
N LYS A 84 -22.19 3.23 9.51
CA LYS A 84 -22.45 3.79 8.16
C LYS A 84 -23.42 5.00 8.16
N SER A 85 -23.98 5.41 9.31
CA SER A 85 -25.05 6.41 9.39
C SER A 85 -24.68 7.77 10.00
N GLU A 86 -23.46 7.98 10.48
CA GLU A 86 -23.04 9.32 10.90
C GLU A 86 -21.92 9.79 9.99
N THR A 87 -22.09 10.98 9.44
CA THR A 87 -21.22 11.74 8.54
C THR A 87 -19.72 11.53 8.84
N VAL A 88 -19.13 10.45 8.32
CA VAL A 88 -17.69 10.21 8.35
C VAL A 88 -17.09 11.05 7.24
N GLU A 89 -16.67 12.28 7.58
CA GLU A 89 -15.61 12.93 6.81
C GLU A 89 -14.45 11.94 6.66
N ASN A 90 -13.92 11.78 5.43
CA ASN A 90 -12.74 10.98 5.06
C ASN A 90 -12.96 9.66 4.28
N GLU A 91 -14.02 9.55 3.47
CA GLU A 91 -13.89 8.73 2.25
C GLU A 91 -12.93 9.44 1.29
N LYS A 92 -11.65 9.07 1.32
CA LYS A 92 -10.59 9.83 0.65
C LYS A 92 -10.46 9.49 -0.83
N ALA A 93 -10.74 8.25 -1.24
CA ALA A 93 -10.66 7.89 -2.65
C ALA A 93 -11.52 6.68 -3.02
N LYS A 94 -12.19 6.77 -4.17
CA LYS A 94 -12.71 5.62 -4.93
C LYS A 94 -12.01 5.57 -6.26
N PHE A 95 -11.76 4.36 -6.76
CA PHE A 95 -11.27 4.18 -8.11
C PHE A 95 -11.76 2.91 -8.77
N ARG A 96 -11.80 2.93 -10.11
CA ARG A 96 -12.11 1.77 -10.94
C ARG A 96 -11.24 1.69 -12.17
N TYR A 97 -10.98 0.48 -12.62
CA TYR A 97 -10.34 0.16 -13.89
C TYR A 97 -10.53 -1.32 -14.22
N ALA A 98 -10.13 -1.72 -15.41
CA ALA A 98 -10.01 -3.12 -15.79
C ALA A 98 -8.54 -3.49 -16.02
N ILE A 99 -8.18 -4.74 -15.78
CA ILE A 99 -6.91 -5.35 -16.18
C ILE A 99 -7.20 -6.47 -17.18
N THR A 100 -6.38 -6.59 -18.21
CA THR A 100 -6.49 -7.67 -19.20
C THR A 100 -5.14 -8.31 -19.48
N ASP A 101 -5.15 -9.62 -19.73
CA ASP A 101 -4.01 -10.41 -20.22
C ASP A 101 -4.04 -10.58 -21.76
N GLY A 102 -4.98 -9.91 -22.43
CA GLY A 102 -5.27 -10.02 -23.87
C GLY A 102 -6.39 -11.01 -24.22
N ARG A 103 -6.79 -11.89 -23.29
CA ARG A 103 -7.86 -12.89 -23.48
C ARG A 103 -9.00 -12.69 -22.47
N ASN A 104 -8.64 -12.51 -21.22
CA ASN A 104 -9.52 -12.31 -20.09
C ASN A 104 -9.47 -10.86 -19.64
N THR A 105 -10.59 -10.37 -19.12
CA THR A 105 -10.69 -9.04 -18.52
C THR A 105 -11.24 -9.16 -17.11
N VAL A 106 -10.64 -8.40 -16.20
CA VAL A 106 -11.03 -8.35 -14.80
C VAL A 106 -11.27 -6.90 -14.44
N GLU A 107 -12.46 -6.60 -13.93
CA GLU A 107 -12.81 -5.29 -13.42
C GLU A 107 -12.44 -5.17 -11.95
N ILE A 108 -11.88 -4.01 -11.59
CA ILE A 108 -11.37 -3.72 -10.27
C ILE A 108 -12.05 -2.44 -9.78
N PHE A 109 -12.66 -2.52 -8.61
CA PHE A 109 -13.34 -1.43 -7.93
C PHE A 109 -12.79 -1.32 -6.52
N ALA A 110 -12.28 -0.16 -6.13
CA ALA A 110 -11.64 -0.03 -4.84
C ALA A 110 -11.98 1.25 -4.10
N HIS A 111 -12.04 1.15 -2.79
CA HIS A 111 -12.37 2.20 -1.83
C HIS A 111 -11.26 2.33 -0.79
N GLU A 112 -10.87 3.57 -0.49
CA GLU A 112 -9.95 3.91 0.58
C GLU A 112 -10.63 4.82 1.60
N ARG A 113 -10.62 4.39 2.87
CA ARG A 113 -11.13 5.15 4.01
C ARG A 113 -10.04 5.33 5.04
N GLN A 114 -9.93 6.53 5.58
CA GLN A 114 -8.97 6.84 6.64
C GLN A 114 -9.61 7.74 7.69
N MET A 115 -9.62 7.32 8.94
CA MET A 115 -9.95 8.16 10.08
C MET A 115 -8.68 8.39 10.89
N THR A 116 -8.46 9.61 11.36
CA THR A 116 -7.34 9.92 12.24
C THR A 116 -7.81 10.93 13.28
N ARG A 117 -7.63 10.61 14.56
CA ARG A 117 -7.97 11.44 15.70
C ARG A 117 -6.70 11.84 16.42
N LYS A 118 -6.53 13.14 16.65
CA LYS A 118 -5.41 13.73 17.36
C LYS A 118 -5.92 14.64 18.48
N HIS A 119 -5.08 14.85 19.49
CA HIS A 119 -5.28 15.87 20.52
C HIS A 119 -4.20 16.92 20.37
N ASP A 120 -4.61 18.16 20.23
CA ASP A 120 -3.70 19.29 20.05
C ASP A 120 -3.50 19.97 21.41
N TYR A 121 -2.24 20.11 21.81
CA TYR A 121 -1.85 20.78 23.04
C TYR A 121 -1.17 22.09 22.65
N GLU A 122 -1.83 23.21 22.89
CA GLU A 122 -1.27 24.53 22.66
C GLU A 122 -0.71 25.12 23.95
N ALA A 123 0.46 25.76 23.88
CA ALA A 123 1.04 26.46 25.01
C ALA A 123 0.33 27.82 25.20
N ILE A 124 -0.17 28.07 26.40
CA ILE A 124 -0.96 29.27 26.72
C ILE A 124 -0.08 30.55 26.78
N ASP A 125 1.24 30.41 26.94
CA ASP A 125 2.19 31.52 27.04
C ASP A 125 3.03 31.74 25.77
N ASN A 126 2.88 32.94 25.18
CA ASN A 126 3.49 33.42 23.93
C ASN A 126 5.04 33.56 23.93
N HIS A 127 5.74 33.06 24.94
CA HIS A 127 7.21 33.22 25.10
C HIS A 127 8.01 31.93 24.87
N ASN A 128 7.37 30.79 24.61
CA ASN A 128 8.06 29.53 24.32
C ASN A 128 8.09 29.21 22.82
N ILE A 129 9.29 28.96 22.30
CA ILE A 129 9.59 28.66 20.88
C ILE A 129 9.02 27.29 20.46
N LEU A 130 8.59 26.45 21.42
CA LEU A 130 7.87 25.21 21.19
C LEU A 130 6.37 25.48 21.26
N GLY A 131 5.85 26.06 20.17
CA GLY A 131 4.43 26.29 19.95
C GLY A 131 3.68 24.97 19.78
N GLY A 132 3.21 24.41 20.90
CA GLY A 132 2.31 23.26 20.95
C GLY A 132 2.83 21.93 20.37
N PHE A 133 2.11 20.84 20.64
CA PHE A 133 2.36 19.54 20.02
C PHE A 133 1.05 18.75 19.84
N GLU A 134 1.00 17.94 18.78
CA GLU A 134 -0.13 17.05 18.50
C GLU A 134 0.17 15.64 19.02
N VAL A 135 -0.82 15.00 19.64
CA VAL A 135 -0.72 13.62 20.11
C VAL A 135 -1.73 12.75 19.37
N LEU A 136 -1.22 11.76 18.63
CA LEU A 136 -2.06 10.76 17.96
C LEU A 136 -2.81 9.91 18.99
N GLN A 137 -4.13 9.85 18.86
CA GLN A 137 -5.00 9.03 19.71
C GLN A 137 -5.46 7.78 18.98
N GLU A 138 -5.86 7.93 17.72
CA GLU A 138 -6.49 6.87 16.96
C GLU A 138 -6.20 7.06 15.48
N HIS A 139 -5.87 5.96 14.81
CA HIS A 139 -5.74 5.92 13.36
C HIS A 139 -6.39 4.64 12.85
N ARG A 140 -7.28 4.78 11.88
CA ARG A 140 -7.95 3.67 11.23
C ARG A 140 -7.91 3.87 9.74
N TYR A 141 -7.16 3.01 9.07
CA TYR A 141 -7.11 2.97 7.63
C TYR A 141 -7.66 1.63 7.15
N ILE A 142 -8.56 1.70 6.17
CA ILE A 142 -9.15 0.53 5.52
C ILE A 142 -9.11 0.77 4.02
N PHE A 143 -8.52 -0.17 3.31
CA PHE A 143 -8.59 -0.25 1.85
C PHE A 143 -9.33 -1.52 1.47
N SER A 144 -10.28 -1.40 0.56
CA SER A 144 -11.06 -2.54 0.08
C SER A 144 -11.13 -2.51 -1.43
N ALA A 145 -10.96 -3.65 -2.09
CA ALA A 145 -11.12 -3.77 -3.53
C ALA A 145 -11.91 -5.03 -3.90
N LEU A 146 -12.87 -4.87 -4.81
CA LEU A 146 -13.62 -5.95 -5.43
C LEU A 146 -13.02 -6.18 -6.82
N ILE A 147 -12.62 -7.42 -7.07
CA ILE A 147 -11.99 -7.87 -8.30
C ILE A 147 -12.97 -8.87 -8.93
N SER A 148 -13.62 -8.45 -10.00
CA SER A 148 -14.66 -9.21 -10.69
C SER A 148 -14.17 -9.65 -12.06
N VAL A 149 -14.22 -10.95 -12.32
CA VAL A 149 -13.77 -11.52 -13.60
C VAL A 149 -14.97 -11.53 -14.55
N ASP A 150 -14.84 -10.90 -15.71
CA ASP A 150 -15.91 -10.79 -16.72
C ASP A 150 -16.07 -12.07 -17.54
N THR A 151 -16.16 -13.22 -16.87
CA THR A 151 -16.46 -14.49 -17.51
C THR A 151 -17.83 -14.97 -17.02
N THR A 152 -18.66 -15.42 -17.95
CA THR A 152 -19.98 -16.03 -17.72
C THR A 152 -19.92 -17.36 -16.93
N GLN A 153 -18.82 -17.60 -16.22
CA GLN A 153 -18.58 -18.75 -15.37
C GLN A 153 -18.49 -18.28 -13.92
N GLU A 154 -18.88 -19.14 -13.00
CA GLU A 154 -18.92 -18.94 -11.54
C GLU A 154 -17.55 -18.69 -10.89
N SER A 155 -16.68 -17.91 -11.51
CA SER A 155 -15.47 -17.39 -10.89
C SER A 155 -15.91 -16.36 -9.83
N LYS A 156 -15.79 -16.77 -8.57
CA LYS A 156 -16.15 -15.96 -7.41
C LYS A 156 -15.30 -14.69 -7.42
N ASN A 157 -15.96 -13.53 -7.31
CA ASN A 157 -15.29 -12.24 -7.16
C ASN A 157 -14.30 -12.31 -5.98
N TRP A 158 -13.10 -11.78 -6.17
CA TRP A 158 -12.13 -11.64 -5.10
C TRP A 158 -12.41 -10.34 -4.33
N GLU A 159 -12.48 -10.43 -3.01
CA GLU A 159 -12.54 -9.30 -2.10
C GLU A 159 -11.17 -9.15 -1.43
N LEU A 160 -10.52 -8.02 -1.70
CA LEU A 160 -9.27 -7.59 -1.08
C LEU A 160 -9.59 -6.61 0.04
N VAL A 161 -9.01 -6.81 1.22
CA VAL A 161 -9.04 -5.85 2.31
C VAL A 161 -7.66 -5.69 2.92
N MET A 162 -7.24 -4.45 3.13
CA MET A 162 -6.05 -4.07 3.89
C MET A 162 -6.46 -3.14 5.03
N THR A 163 -5.83 -3.30 6.19
CA THR A 163 -6.09 -2.49 7.36
C THR A 163 -4.80 -1.99 8.00
N ASN A 164 -4.91 -0.84 8.66
CA ASN A 164 -3.89 -0.30 9.54
C ASN A 164 -4.60 0.44 10.66
N LEU A 165 -4.61 -0.20 11.83
CA LEU A 165 -5.38 0.20 12.99
C LEU A 165 -4.40 0.53 14.11
N TYR A 166 -4.57 1.69 14.71
CA TYR A 166 -3.86 2.14 15.91
C TYR A 166 -4.87 2.77 16.84
N ASP A 167 -4.87 2.31 18.08
CA ASP A 167 -5.64 2.89 19.17
C ASP A 167 -4.73 3.00 20.39
N ARG A 168 -4.39 4.23 20.76
CA ARG A 168 -3.48 4.53 21.87
C ARG A 168 -3.97 3.96 23.20
N LYS A 169 -5.29 3.95 23.43
CA LYS A 169 -5.88 3.44 24.67
C LYS A 169 -5.85 1.92 24.70
N ALA A 170 -6.20 1.27 23.58
CA ALA A 170 -6.18 -0.19 23.48
C ALA A 170 -4.75 -0.76 23.56
N GLU A 171 -3.78 -0.07 22.97
CA GLU A 171 -2.36 -0.46 22.99
C GLU A 171 -1.63 -0.02 24.28
N ASN A 172 -2.28 0.76 25.15
CA ASN A 172 -1.69 1.36 26.35
C ASN A 172 -0.38 2.13 26.05
N ASP A 173 -0.36 2.83 24.91
CA ASP A 173 0.81 3.56 24.43
C ASP A 173 0.96 4.91 25.15
N LYS A 174 2.08 5.06 25.86
CA LYS A 174 2.40 6.26 26.63
C LYS A 174 3.24 7.27 25.85
N ASN A 175 3.70 6.96 24.65
CA ASN A 175 4.59 7.83 23.87
C ASN A 175 3.82 8.99 23.22
N PRO A 176 4.04 10.26 23.60
CA PRO A 176 3.34 11.39 22.97
C PRO A 176 3.75 11.62 21.51
N PHE A 177 4.89 11.07 21.09
CA PHE A 177 5.42 11.16 19.73
C PHE A 177 5.18 9.88 18.91
N ALA A 178 4.12 9.13 19.23
CA ALA A 178 3.71 7.98 18.44
C ALA A 178 3.34 8.44 17.02
N PHE A 179 3.79 7.68 16.01
CA PHE A 179 3.49 7.92 14.61
C PHE A 179 2.79 6.71 14.01
N ILE A 180 2.00 6.97 12.97
CA ILE A 180 1.29 5.93 12.22
C ILE A 180 2.32 5.02 11.56
N LYS A 181 2.30 3.72 11.89
CA LYS A 181 3.14 2.72 11.22
C LYS A 181 2.75 2.66 9.75
N GLN A 182 3.72 2.49 8.85
CA GLN A 182 3.44 2.38 7.41
C GLN A 182 3.12 0.94 6.97
N GLU A 183 3.06 0.00 7.91
CA GLU A 183 2.93 -1.42 7.66
C GLU A 183 1.44 -1.81 7.68
N ASP A 184 0.77 -1.71 6.53
CA ASP A 184 -0.58 -2.24 6.38
C ASP A 184 -0.53 -3.76 6.13
N GLU A 185 -1.46 -4.50 6.72
CA GLU A 185 -1.63 -5.93 6.47
C GLU A 185 -3.03 -6.22 5.96
N GLY A 186 -3.21 -7.37 5.32
CA GLY A 186 -4.52 -7.70 4.79
C GLY A 186 -4.61 -9.07 4.16
N MET A 187 -5.70 -9.26 3.43
CA MET A 187 -5.98 -10.49 2.71
C MET A 187 -6.85 -10.23 1.49
N ALA A 188 -6.72 -11.09 0.48
CA ALA A 188 -7.69 -11.22 -0.59
C ALA A 188 -8.33 -12.60 -0.53
N THR A 189 -9.65 -12.70 -0.72
CA THR A 189 -10.34 -14.00 -0.74
C THR A 189 -11.49 -14.02 -1.74
N ASN A 190 -11.73 -15.17 -2.34
CA ASN A 190 -12.92 -15.46 -3.16
C ASN A 190 -13.95 -16.32 -2.40
N GLY A 191 -13.74 -16.55 -1.09
CA GLY A 191 -14.55 -17.42 -0.23
C GLY A 191 -14.17 -18.90 -0.26
N ILE A 192 -13.25 -19.32 -1.12
CA ILE A 192 -12.63 -20.67 -1.14
C ILE A 192 -11.15 -20.52 -0.78
N ASP A 193 -10.46 -19.68 -1.54
CA ASP A 193 -9.04 -19.40 -1.43
C ASP A 193 -8.81 -18.08 -0.71
N THR A 194 -7.68 -18.00 -0.01
CA THR A 194 -7.24 -16.79 0.68
C THR A 194 -5.78 -16.55 0.41
N ILE A 195 -5.47 -15.34 -0.05
CA ILE A 195 -4.11 -14.82 -0.19
C ILE A 195 -3.90 -13.83 0.96
N HIS A 196 -2.95 -14.14 1.83
CA HIS A 196 -2.49 -13.25 2.88
C HIS A 196 -1.50 -12.23 2.31
N ILE A 197 -1.65 -10.98 2.72
CA ILE A 197 -0.83 -9.86 2.26
C ILE A 197 -0.11 -9.30 3.48
N LYS A 198 1.20 -9.55 3.54
CA LYS A 198 2.04 -9.13 4.66
C LYS A 198 2.96 -7.99 4.23
N PRO A 199 3.10 -6.92 5.03
CA PRO A 199 4.03 -5.86 4.72
C PRO A 199 5.47 -6.37 4.82
N LEU A 200 6.28 -6.01 3.85
CA LEU A 200 7.72 -6.22 3.87
C LEU A 200 8.40 -4.91 4.21
N SER A 201 9.19 -4.91 5.27
CA SER A 201 9.97 -3.75 5.70
C SER A 201 11.45 -4.03 5.61
N ILE A 202 12.19 -3.14 4.96
CA ILE A 202 13.64 -3.19 4.96
C ILE A 202 14.19 -2.40 6.16
N LYS A 203 15.07 -3.05 6.91
CA LYS A 203 16.04 -2.37 7.77
C LYS A 203 17.42 -2.32 7.11
N LYS A 204 17.65 -3.16 6.09
CA LYS A 204 18.92 -3.23 5.34
C LYS A 204 18.66 -2.81 3.90
N THR A 205 19.45 -1.87 3.39
CA THR A 205 19.41 -1.38 2.02
C THR A 205 20.61 -1.89 1.27
N GLU A 206 20.43 -2.38 0.06
CA GLU A 206 21.54 -2.60 -0.85
C GLU A 206 21.77 -1.33 -1.66
N LEU A 207 22.97 -0.78 -1.61
CA LEU A 207 23.39 0.35 -2.45
C LEU A 207 23.68 -0.15 -3.87
N SER A 208 23.67 0.77 -4.84
CA SER A 208 23.97 0.50 -6.26
C SER A 208 25.36 -0.12 -6.51
N ASN A 209 26.24 -0.10 -5.51
CA ASN A 209 27.57 -0.73 -5.51
C ASN A 209 27.61 -2.12 -4.83
N GLY A 210 26.46 -2.72 -4.50
CA GLY A 210 26.34 -4.01 -3.81
C GLY A 210 26.67 -3.97 -2.31
N LYS A 211 27.02 -2.80 -1.75
CA LYS A 211 27.26 -2.67 -0.30
C LYS A 211 25.93 -2.59 0.42
N THR A 212 25.80 -3.38 1.48
CA THR A 212 24.64 -3.36 2.37
C THR A 212 24.81 -2.30 3.45
N GLY A 213 23.85 -1.38 3.53
CA GLY A 213 23.68 -0.40 4.61
C GLY A 213 22.52 -0.80 5.53
N GLN A 214 22.47 -0.24 6.74
CA GLN A 214 21.35 -0.43 7.66
C GLN A 214 20.68 0.92 7.93
N LEU A 215 19.37 0.99 7.69
CA LEU A 215 18.55 2.14 8.03
C LEU A 215 18.38 2.22 9.56
N LEU A 216 18.39 3.44 10.08
CA LEU A 216 18.16 3.73 11.50
C LEU A 216 16.71 3.44 11.92
N PHE A 217 15.80 3.37 10.95
CA PHE A 217 14.39 3.05 11.14
C PHE A 217 13.93 2.00 10.11
N LYS A 218 12.94 1.19 10.46
CA LYS A 218 12.32 0.26 9.51
C LYS A 218 11.51 1.07 8.50
N MET A 219 11.69 0.77 7.22
CA MET A 219 10.93 1.39 6.15
C MET A 219 10.14 0.29 5.44
N MET A 220 8.83 0.46 5.36
CA MET A 220 8.00 -0.40 4.51
C MET A 220 8.55 -0.34 3.10
N SER A 221 8.57 -1.44 2.35
CA SER A 221 9.26 -1.57 1.06
C SER A 221 8.48 -2.39 0.04
N GLY A 222 7.47 -3.13 0.49
CA GLY A 222 6.78 -4.06 -0.36
C GLY A 222 5.71 -4.85 0.37
N TYR A 223 5.20 -5.86 -0.33
CA TYR A 223 4.28 -6.85 0.22
C TYR A 223 4.71 -8.25 -0.18
N GLU A 224 4.52 -9.19 0.72
CA GLU A 224 4.55 -10.63 0.45
C GLU A 224 3.10 -11.13 0.33
N LEU A 225 2.79 -11.77 -0.80
CA LEU A 225 1.53 -12.46 -1.04
C LEU A 225 1.75 -13.95 -0.83
N SER A 226 1.03 -14.55 0.11
CA SER A 226 1.14 -15.96 0.44
C SER A 226 -0.20 -16.66 0.53
N THR A 227 -0.25 -17.92 0.13
CA THR A 227 -1.37 -18.84 0.39
C THR A 227 -0.99 -19.80 1.51
N ARG A 228 -1.81 -20.83 1.75
CA ARG A 228 -1.45 -21.92 2.68
C ARG A 228 -0.21 -22.70 2.23
N ASP A 229 0.05 -22.73 0.93
CA ASP A 229 1.11 -23.56 0.33
C ASP A 229 2.45 -22.81 0.22
N GLY A 230 2.45 -21.49 0.40
CA GLY A 230 3.68 -20.70 0.43
C GLY A 230 3.52 -19.30 -0.15
N VAL A 231 4.66 -18.65 -0.38
CA VAL A 231 4.73 -17.33 -1.01
C VAL A 231 4.50 -17.48 -2.51
N ILE A 232 3.52 -16.75 -3.04
CA ILE A 232 3.14 -16.78 -4.45
C ILE A 232 3.60 -15.54 -5.20
N ALA A 233 3.76 -14.40 -4.52
CA ALA A 233 4.31 -13.20 -5.12
C ALA A 233 4.96 -12.27 -4.11
N ILE A 234 5.90 -11.47 -4.57
CA ILE A 234 6.49 -10.35 -3.81
C ILE A 234 6.33 -9.07 -4.63
N ILE A 235 5.75 -8.04 -4.01
CA ILE A 235 5.54 -6.73 -4.59
C ILE A 235 6.62 -5.80 -4.03
N ASP A 236 7.46 -5.27 -4.89
CA ASP A 236 8.44 -4.23 -4.57
C ASP A 236 7.85 -2.86 -4.90
N LEU A 237 7.56 -2.06 -3.86
CA LEU A 237 7.00 -0.72 -4.03
C LEU A 237 8.07 0.32 -4.38
N ILE A 238 9.35 0.04 -4.12
CA ILE A 238 10.48 0.95 -4.36
C ILE A 238 10.81 0.96 -5.85
N ASP A 239 11.21 -0.21 -6.35
CA ASP A 239 11.59 -0.38 -7.76
C ASP A 239 10.39 -0.73 -8.65
N ARG A 240 9.18 -0.83 -8.08
CA ARG A 240 7.92 -1.10 -8.81
C ARG A 240 7.98 -2.42 -9.57
N ASN A 241 8.52 -3.44 -8.91
CA ASN A 241 8.65 -4.79 -9.47
C ASN A 241 7.63 -5.73 -8.83
N ILE A 242 7.25 -6.77 -9.57
CA ILE A 242 6.47 -7.89 -9.06
C ILE A 242 7.25 -9.15 -9.35
N TRP A 243 7.51 -9.93 -8.32
CA TRP A 243 8.10 -11.26 -8.44
C TRP A 243 6.97 -12.27 -8.36
N PHE A 244 6.73 -13.01 -9.44
CA PHE A 244 5.71 -14.06 -9.48
C PHE A 244 6.36 -15.42 -9.32
N TYR A 245 5.81 -16.26 -8.45
CA TYR A 245 6.17 -17.67 -8.43
C TYR A 245 5.92 -18.30 -9.81
N ASN A 246 6.90 -19.03 -10.32
CA ASN A 246 6.92 -19.46 -11.72
C ASN A 246 5.76 -20.39 -12.07
N GLU A 247 5.36 -21.24 -11.13
CA GLU A 247 4.36 -22.29 -11.32
C GLU A 247 2.90 -21.78 -11.23
N LEU A 248 2.68 -20.48 -10.97
CA LEU A 248 1.33 -19.93 -10.99
C LEU A 248 0.69 -20.10 -12.38
N SER A 249 -0.52 -20.65 -12.39
CA SER A 249 -1.33 -20.79 -13.60
C SER A 249 -1.67 -19.41 -14.18
N PRO A 250 -2.06 -19.32 -15.47
CA PRO A 250 -2.45 -18.04 -16.07
C PRO A 250 -3.58 -17.32 -15.33
N ALA A 251 -4.56 -18.07 -14.82
CA ALA A 251 -5.68 -17.52 -14.06
C ALA A 251 -5.24 -16.97 -12.70
N GLU A 252 -4.37 -17.69 -11.98
CA GLU A 252 -3.79 -17.21 -10.72
C GLU A 252 -2.92 -15.98 -10.95
N LYS A 253 -2.07 -15.98 -11.98
CA LYS A 253 -1.25 -14.82 -12.35
C LYS A 253 -2.11 -13.60 -12.64
N LEU A 254 -3.27 -13.75 -13.30
CA LEU A 254 -4.22 -12.66 -13.55
C LEU A 254 -4.84 -12.14 -12.25
N ASN A 255 -5.27 -13.03 -11.34
CA ASN A 255 -5.84 -12.63 -10.05
C ASN A 255 -4.82 -11.92 -9.16
N VAL A 256 -3.60 -12.46 -9.05
CA VAL A 256 -2.49 -11.83 -8.32
C VAL A 256 -2.15 -10.48 -8.96
N SER A 257 -2.11 -10.40 -10.29
CA SER A 257 -1.90 -9.14 -11.02
C SER A 257 -2.98 -8.10 -10.72
N ALA A 258 -4.25 -8.51 -10.63
CA ALA A 258 -5.35 -7.63 -10.26
C ALA A 258 -5.18 -7.10 -8.82
N ILE A 259 -4.84 -7.96 -7.86
CA ILE A 259 -4.55 -7.58 -6.47
C ILE A 259 -3.37 -6.61 -6.42
N THR A 260 -2.26 -6.95 -7.08
CA THR A 260 -1.04 -6.14 -7.06
C THR A 260 -1.25 -4.77 -7.70
N THR A 261 -1.94 -4.69 -8.84
CA THR A 261 -2.28 -3.38 -9.43
C THR A 261 -3.20 -2.57 -8.52
N ALA A 262 -4.12 -3.22 -7.80
CA ALA A 262 -5.00 -2.52 -6.86
C ALA A 262 -4.19 -1.90 -5.72
N LEU A 263 -3.18 -2.63 -5.23
CA LEU A 263 -2.23 -2.13 -4.23
C LEU A 263 -1.37 -0.97 -4.75
N PHE A 264 -0.83 -1.05 -5.98
CA PHE A 264 -0.10 0.07 -6.59
C PHE A 264 -0.98 1.30 -6.84
N ALA A 265 -2.26 1.10 -7.12
CA ALA A 265 -3.20 2.17 -7.43
C ALA A 265 -3.66 2.97 -6.18
N ARG A 266 -3.26 2.55 -4.97
CA ARG A 266 -3.59 3.22 -3.71
C ARG A 266 -2.99 4.61 -3.65
N LYS A 267 -3.71 5.56 -3.05
CA LYS A 267 -3.30 6.98 -3.00
C LYS A 267 -3.21 7.58 -1.61
N VAL A 268 -3.99 7.07 -0.65
CA VAL A 268 -4.06 7.67 0.68
C VAL A 268 -2.86 7.23 1.51
N HIS A 269 -2.52 5.95 1.39
CA HIS A 269 -1.29 5.39 1.93
C HIS A 269 -0.25 5.24 0.80
N ASP A 270 -0.05 6.31 0.02
CA ASP A 270 1.03 6.38 -0.96
C ASP A 270 2.36 6.55 -0.21
N THR A 271 3.13 5.47 -0.08
CA THR A 271 4.54 5.56 0.31
C THR A 271 5.27 6.27 -0.82
N LYS A 272 5.38 7.60 -0.70
CA LYS A 272 6.09 8.43 -1.67
C LYS A 272 7.58 8.08 -1.66
N TRP A 273 8.00 7.28 -2.63
CA TRP A 273 9.41 7.05 -3.01
C TRP A 273 9.87 8.03 -4.08
#